data_AF-A0A0Q7Z4Q6-F1
#
_entry.id   AF-A0A0Q7Z4Q6-F1
#
_cell.length_a   1.000
_cell.length_b   1.000
_cell.length_c   1.000
_cell.angle_alpha   90.00
_cell.angle_beta   90.00
_cell.angle_gamma   90.00
#
_symmetry.space_group_name_H-M   'P 1'
#
loop_
_entity.id
_entity.type
_entity.pdbx_description
1 polymer ?
#
loop_
_entity_poly.entity_id
_entity_poly.type
_entity_poly.pdbx_seq_one_letter_code
_entity_poly.pdbx_strand_id
1 'polypeptide(L)'
;MSEAADKKFGRFDAIPSIYLTMIARDKGASKGLGTHMMLDAFKRSLEVREHVGVYALTLHAYNDDVRSIYEKLGFQVFADPGQDQQDSKDETKRYKAMFISLSDVAVTFAEVENES
;
A
#
# COMPACT_ATOMS: atom_id res chain seq x y z
N MET A 1 -7.81 6.95 8.36
CA MET A 1 -6.77 6.18 9.07
C MET A 1 -7.46 5.04 9.81
N SER A 2 -6.76 3.94 10.11
CA SER A 2 -7.32 2.83 10.91
C SER A 2 -7.16 3.11 12.42
N GLU A 3 -8.17 2.77 13.22
CA GLU A 3 -8.17 2.96 14.69
C GLU A 3 -6.94 2.34 15.40
N ALA A 4 -6.46 1.19 14.91
CA ALA A 4 -5.28 0.52 15.45
C ALA A 4 -3.97 1.33 15.26
N ALA A 5 -3.85 2.03 14.13
CA ALA A 5 -2.71 2.89 13.83
C ALA A 5 -2.70 4.10 14.77
N ASP A 6 -3.85 4.76 14.93
CA ASP A 6 -4.01 5.95 15.76
C ASP A 6 -3.68 5.65 17.23
N LYS A 7 -4.08 4.48 17.74
CA LYS A 7 -3.71 4.04 19.09
C LYS A 7 -2.20 3.80 19.26
N LYS A 8 -1.55 3.22 18.25
CA LYS A 8 -0.12 2.85 18.31
C LYS A 8 0.80 4.06 18.13
N PHE A 9 0.39 5.02 17.30
CA PHE A 9 1.20 6.17 16.91
C PHE A 9 0.63 7.52 17.36
N GLY A 10 -0.41 7.58 18.20
CA GLY A 10 -1.06 8.83 18.63
C GLY A 10 -0.19 9.84 19.39
N ARG A 11 1.08 9.52 19.65
CA ARG A 11 2.12 10.42 20.17
C ARG A 11 3.03 11.03 19.08
N PHE A 12 2.84 10.64 17.82
CA PHE A 12 3.63 11.06 16.67
C PHE A 12 2.72 11.76 15.66
N ASP A 13 3.19 12.88 15.11
CA ASP A 13 2.45 13.64 14.09
C ASP A 13 2.40 12.94 12.72
N ALA A 14 3.20 11.87 12.55
CA ALA A 14 3.29 11.11 11.31
C ALA A 14 3.49 9.62 11.57
N ILE A 15 2.97 8.80 10.66
CA ILE A 15 3.13 7.35 10.68
C ILE A 15 4.27 6.95 9.73
N PRO A 16 5.32 6.25 10.22
CA PRO A 16 6.41 5.79 9.37
C PRO A 16 5.89 4.74 8.37
N SER A 17 6.14 4.96 7.09
CA SER A 17 5.70 4.09 6.00
C SER A 17 6.77 3.92 4.93
N ILE A 18 6.67 2.82 4.19
CA ILE A 18 7.41 2.60 2.96
C ILE A 18 6.53 3.09 1.82
N TYR A 19 7.06 3.94 0.93
CA TYR A 19 6.31 4.45 -0.22
C TYR A 19 6.68 3.71 -1.50
N LEU A 20 5.73 3.00 -2.10
CA LEU A 20 5.89 2.33 -3.40
C LEU A 20 5.65 3.36 -4.51
N THR A 21 6.74 3.85 -5.11
CA THR A 21 6.70 4.89 -6.13
C THR A 21 6.13 4.39 -7.45
N MET A 22 6.61 3.24 -7.93
CA MET A 22 6.21 2.68 -9.22
C MET A 22 6.30 1.16 -9.21
N ILE A 23 5.31 0.54 -9.83
CA ILE A 23 5.33 -0.87 -10.19
C ILE A 23 4.65 -1.02 -11.54
N ALA A 24 5.36 -1.62 -12.48
CA ALA A 24 4.88 -1.78 -13.85
C ALA A 24 5.47 -3.04 -14.45
N ARG A 25 4.72 -3.65 -15.37
CA ARG A 25 5.20 -4.75 -16.21
C ARG A 25 5.07 -4.37 -17.66
N ASP A 26 5.89 -4.98 -18.50
CA ASP A 26 5.73 -4.86 -19.94
C ASP A 26 4.37 -5.40 -20.42
N LYS A 27 3.83 -4.84 -21.50
CA LYS A 27 2.51 -5.23 -22.04
C LYS A 27 2.49 -6.69 -22.53
N GLY A 28 3.62 -7.20 -23.03
CA GLY A 28 3.79 -8.59 -23.48
C GLY A 28 4.08 -9.58 -22.34
N ALA A 29 4.24 -9.10 -21.10
CA ALA A 29 4.57 -9.97 -19.98
C ALA A 29 3.44 -10.93 -19.63
N SER A 30 3.81 -12.10 -19.09
CA SER A 30 2.86 -13.13 -18.67
C SER A 30 1.82 -12.60 -17.69
N LYS A 31 0.58 -13.09 -17.84
CA LYS A 31 -0.50 -12.84 -16.86
C LYS A 31 -0.03 -13.33 -15.49
N GLY A 32 -0.25 -12.52 -14.45
CA GLY A 32 0.17 -12.84 -13.08
C GLY A 32 1.55 -12.30 -12.68
N LEU A 33 2.39 -11.79 -13.60
CA LEU A 33 3.67 -11.19 -13.22
C LEU A 33 3.49 -10.01 -12.25
N GLY A 34 2.48 -9.15 -12.48
CA GLY A 34 2.19 -8.03 -11.57
C GLY A 34 1.90 -8.47 -10.14
N THR A 35 1.20 -9.60 -9.97
CA THR A 35 0.95 -10.19 -8.64
C THR A 35 2.24 -10.67 -7.99
N HIS A 36 3.12 -11.34 -8.74
CA HIS A 36 4.42 -11.78 -8.21
C HIS A 36 5.30 -10.59 -7.82
N MET A 37 5.30 -9.52 -8.60
CA MET A 37 6.02 -8.28 -8.27
C MET A 37 5.47 -7.64 -6.98
N MET A 38 4.16 -7.67 -6.77
CA MET A 38 3.55 -7.18 -5.52
C MET A 38 3.89 -8.08 -4.32
N LEU A 39 3.85 -9.41 -4.47
CA LEU A 39 4.27 -10.34 -3.42
C LEU A 39 5.72 -10.10 -3.01
N ASP A 40 6.58 -9.87 -3.98
CA ASP A 40 7.98 -9.56 -3.75
C ASP A 40 8.18 -8.18 -3.08
N ALA A 41 7.41 -7.16 -3.47
CA ALA A 41 7.39 -5.87 -2.78
C ALA A 41 6.93 -6.00 -1.32
N PHE A 42 5.94 -6.86 -1.04
CA PHE A 42 5.50 -7.16 0.32
C PHE A 42 6.60 -7.83 1.14
N LYS A 43 7.25 -8.88 0.60
CA LYS A 43 8.37 -9.55 1.28
C LYS A 43 9.47 -8.56 1.67
N ARG A 44 9.93 -7.75 0.72
CA ARG A 44 10.96 -6.73 0.98
C ARG A 44 10.52 -5.69 2.00
N SER A 45 9.24 -5.32 2.01
CA SER A 45 8.69 -4.38 3.00
C SER A 45 8.64 -4.98 4.40
N LEU A 46 8.33 -6.28 4.52
CA LEU A 46 8.39 -7.00 5.80
C LEU A 46 9.83 -7.13 6.30
N GLU A 47 10.79 -7.44 5.43
CA GLU A 47 12.22 -7.46 5.81
C GLU A 47 12.69 -6.11 6.35
N VAL A 48 12.33 -5.01 5.70
CA VAL A 48 12.66 -3.65 6.19
C VAL A 48 12.03 -3.39 7.57
N ARG A 49 10.80 -3.86 7.81
CA ARG A 49 10.09 -3.70 9.09
C ARG A 49 10.82 -4.35 10.27
N GLU A 50 11.50 -5.47 10.03
CA GLU A 50 12.24 -6.17 11.10
C GLU A 50 13.47 -5.38 11.58
N HIS A 51 13.96 -4.44 10.77
CA HIS A 51 15.13 -3.62 11.10
C HIS A 51 14.77 -2.17 11.43
N VAL A 52 13.69 -1.64 10.84
CA VAL A 52 13.27 -0.25 10.96
C VAL A 52 11.80 -0.20 11.32
N GLY A 53 11.44 0.55 12.36
CA GLY A 53 10.06 0.69 12.82
C GLY A 53 9.15 1.40 11.79
N VAL A 54 8.68 0.65 10.80
CA VAL A 54 7.69 1.07 9.79
C VAL A 54 6.35 0.37 10.02
N TYR A 55 5.26 1.05 9.68
CA TYR A 55 3.91 0.54 9.92
C TYR A 55 3.23 0.00 8.66
N ALA A 56 3.35 0.74 7.55
CA ALA A 56 2.54 0.50 6.37
C ALA A 56 3.36 0.60 5.09
N LEU A 57 2.86 -0.05 4.04
CA LEU A 57 3.21 0.23 2.66
C LEU A 57 2.17 1.18 2.08
N THR A 58 2.60 2.29 1.47
CA THR A 58 1.75 3.35 0.92
C THR A 58 2.04 3.58 -0.55
N LEU A 59 1.04 4.03 -1.30
CA LEU A 59 1.16 4.35 -2.73
C LEU A 59 0.09 5.34 -3.19
N HIS A 60 0.24 5.83 -4.41
CA HIS A 60 -0.83 6.52 -5.14
C HIS A 60 -1.30 5.65 -6.32
N ALA A 61 -2.59 5.35 -6.37
CA ALA A 61 -3.18 4.65 -7.50
C ALA A 61 -3.39 5.60 -8.67
N TYR A 62 -2.84 5.24 -9.84
CA TYR A 62 -2.87 6.09 -11.04
C TYR A 62 -4.30 6.35 -11.57
N ASN A 63 -5.23 5.43 -11.36
CA ASN A 63 -6.63 5.58 -11.74
C ASN A 63 -7.51 4.60 -10.95
N ASP A 64 -8.82 4.65 -11.17
CA ASP A 64 -9.77 3.78 -10.47
C ASP A 64 -9.59 2.29 -10.82
N ASP A 65 -9.15 1.95 -12.04
CA ASP A 65 -8.85 0.56 -12.40
C ASP A 65 -7.69 0.00 -11.56
N VAL A 66 -6.61 0.78 -11.43
CA VAL A 66 -5.44 0.45 -10.62
C VAL A 66 -5.80 0.42 -9.14
N ARG A 67 -6.64 1.34 -8.68
CA ARG A 67 -7.17 1.34 -7.31
C ARG A 67 -7.89 0.02 -7.00
N SER A 68 -8.79 -0.43 -7.87
CA SER A 68 -9.52 -1.69 -7.67
C SER A 68 -8.61 -2.92 -7.66
N ILE A 69 -7.45 -2.87 -8.33
CA ILE A 69 -6.43 -3.92 -8.22
C ILE A 69 -5.81 -3.92 -6.82
N TYR A 70 -5.42 -2.75 -6.30
CA TYR A 70 -4.82 -2.66 -4.97
C TYR A 70 -5.82 -2.96 -3.84
N GLU A 71 -7.09 -2.58 -3.98
CA GLU A 71 -8.14 -2.94 -3.02
C GLU A 71 -8.29 -4.47 -2.88
N LYS A 72 -8.19 -5.22 -3.99
CA LYS A 72 -8.18 -6.70 -3.97
C LYS A 72 -6.96 -7.29 -3.30
N LEU A 73 -5.86 -6.54 -3.23
CA LEU A 73 -4.64 -6.91 -2.51
C LEU A 73 -4.67 -6.48 -1.04
N GLY A 74 -5.78 -5.90 -0.57
CA GLY A 74 -5.96 -5.48 0.83
C GLY A 74 -5.59 -4.02 1.11
N PHE A 75 -5.24 -3.22 0.11
CA PHE A 75 -5.03 -1.79 0.32
C PHE A 75 -6.33 -1.06 0.61
N GLN A 76 -6.24 -0.07 1.49
CA GLN A 76 -7.32 0.82 1.89
C GLN A 76 -7.03 2.25 1.42
N VAL A 77 -8.07 2.96 1.00
CA VAL A 77 -7.97 4.39 0.65
C VAL A 77 -7.83 5.21 1.94
N PHE A 78 -7.01 6.26 1.94
CA PHE A 78 -6.96 7.19 3.07
C PHE A 78 -8.32 7.87 3.25
N ALA A 79 -8.77 7.99 4.51
CA ALA A 79 -10.09 8.50 4.87
C ALA A 79 -10.27 10.01 4.63
N ASP A 80 -9.19 10.74 4.34
CA ASP A 80 -9.23 12.18 4.14
C ASP A 80 -9.29 12.53 2.65
N PRO A 81 -10.47 12.89 2.10
CA PRO A 81 -10.61 13.33 0.71
C PRO A 81 -10.05 14.74 0.47
N GLY A 82 -9.60 15.45 1.52
CA GLY A 82 -9.15 16.85 1.48
C GLY A 82 -7.71 17.07 1.03
N GLN A 83 -6.81 16.09 1.21
CA GLN A 83 -5.43 16.21 0.71
C GLN A 83 -5.26 15.89 -0.79
N ASP A 84 -6.27 15.26 -1.39
CA ASP A 84 -6.37 15.11 -2.84
C ASP A 84 -6.92 16.38 -3.54
N GLN A 85 -7.42 17.37 -2.78
CA GLN A 85 -8.29 18.44 -3.32
C GLN A 85 -7.88 19.88 -3.01
N GLN A 86 -6.72 20.15 -2.41
CA GLN A 86 -6.29 21.53 -2.20
C GLN A 86 -5.11 21.87 -3.13
N ASP A 87 -5.36 22.80 -4.06
CA ASP A 87 -4.39 23.56 -4.87
C ASP A 87 -3.88 23.03 -6.23
N SER A 88 -4.69 22.34 -7.04
CA SER A 88 -4.37 22.30 -8.48
C SER A 88 -5.61 22.32 -9.35
N LYS A 89 -5.74 23.35 -10.20
CA LYS A 89 -6.63 23.42 -11.39
C LYS A 89 -6.19 22.43 -12.49
N ASP A 90 -5.68 21.28 -12.09
CA ASP A 90 -5.05 20.30 -12.95
C ASP A 90 -5.77 18.97 -12.77
N GLU A 91 -6.66 18.67 -13.72
CA GLU A 91 -7.49 17.46 -13.75
C GLU A 91 -6.66 16.16 -13.78
N THR A 92 -5.33 16.26 -13.98
CA THR A 92 -4.41 15.13 -14.02
C THR A 92 -3.92 14.62 -12.64
N LYS A 93 -4.21 15.33 -11.54
CA LYS A 93 -3.67 15.04 -10.19
C LYS A 93 -4.56 14.22 -9.24
N ARG A 94 -5.56 13.50 -9.74
CA ARG A 94 -6.52 12.74 -8.90
C ARG A 94 -6.04 11.31 -8.60
N TYR A 95 -4.80 11.12 -8.19
CA TYR A 95 -4.33 9.79 -7.80
C TYR A 95 -4.71 9.51 -6.35
N LYS A 96 -5.37 8.37 -6.12
CA LYS A 96 -5.89 8.04 -4.79
C LYS A 96 -4.76 7.50 -3.93
N ALA A 97 -4.46 8.18 -2.83
CA ALA A 97 -3.55 7.67 -1.82
C ALA A 97 -4.14 6.41 -1.17
N MET A 98 -3.32 5.36 -1.05
CA MET A 98 -3.71 4.09 -0.46
C MET A 98 -2.63 3.57 0.48
N PHE A 99 -3.02 2.75 1.44
CA PHE A 99 -2.11 2.09 2.37
C PHE A 99 -2.54 0.66 2.69
N ILE A 100 -1.59 -0.15 3.12
CA ILE A 100 -1.84 -1.46 3.73
C ILE A 100 -0.90 -1.63 4.94
N SER A 101 -1.44 -2.16 6.03
CA SER A 101 -0.68 -2.45 7.24
C SER A 101 0.28 -3.61 7.00
N LEU A 102 1.54 -3.45 7.37
CA LEU A 102 2.52 -4.55 7.30
C LEU A 102 2.21 -5.67 8.31
N SER A 103 1.37 -5.43 9.31
CA SER A 103 0.86 -6.50 10.17
C SER A 103 -0.12 -7.39 9.42
N ASP A 104 -1.03 -6.80 8.64
CA ASP A 104 -2.05 -7.54 7.90
C ASP A 104 -1.38 -8.38 6.80
N VAL A 105 -0.39 -7.79 6.12
CA VAL A 105 0.45 -8.51 5.15
C VAL A 105 1.16 -9.70 5.82
N ALA A 106 1.75 -9.52 7.00
CA ALA A 106 2.46 -10.60 7.69
C ALA A 106 1.52 -11.77 8.07
N VAL A 107 0.30 -11.46 8.52
CA VAL A 107 -0.71 -12.49 8.84
C VAL A 107 -1.06 -13.30 7.59
N THR A 108 -1.34 -12.63 6.46
CA THR A 108 -1.67 -13.32 5.21
C THR A 108 -0.55 -14.24 4.73
N PHE A 109 0.72 -13.83 4.84
CA PHE A 109 1.85 -14.70 4.46
C PHE A 109 1.95 -15.93 5.36
N ALA A 110 1.75 -15.77 6.67
CA ALA A 110 1.77 -16.89 7.61
C ALA A 110 0.61 -17.88 7.38
N GLU A 111 -0.57 -17.40 6.99
CA GLU A 111 -1.70 -18.27 6.64
C GLU A 111 -1.39 -19.14 5.41
N VAL A 112 -0.82 -18.54 4.35
CA VAL A 112 -0.45 -19.27 3.12
C VAL A 112 0.63 -20.34 3.38
N GLU A 113 1.60 -20.06 4.25
CA GLU A 113 2.64 -21.03 4.60
C GLU A 113 2.11 -22.22 5.43
N ASN A 114 1.05 -22.02 6.22
CA ASN A 114 0.44 -23.10 7.00
C ASN A 114 -0.52 -23.98 6.18
N GLU A 115 -0.95 -23.52 5.01
CA GLU A 115 -1.84 -24.25 4.09
C GLU A 115 -1.09 -25.03 2.98
N SER A 116 0.25 -24.90 2.92
CA SER A 116 1.13 -25.50 1.89
C SER A 116 1.94 -26.69 2.39
#